data_AF-A0A8H6AHB1-F1
#
_entry.id   AF-A0A8H6AHB1-F1
#
_cell.length_a   1.000
_cell.length_b   1.000
_cell.length_c   1.000
_cell.angle_alpha   90.00
_cell.angle_beta   90.00
_cell.angle_gamma   90.00
#
_symmetry.space_group_name_H-M   'P 1'
#
loop_
_entity.id
_entity.type
_entity.pdbx_description
1 polymer ?
#
loop_
_entity_poly.entity_id
_entity_poly.type
_entity_poly.pdbx_seq_one_letter_code
_entity_poly.pdbx_strand_id
1 'polypeptide(L)'
;MDVHTASTSHEGPEILPICNILGRAVNMLLPYIDPFDYRAVLENGSQRLIVGMAKTGNKAQPPGEKKPYLVPDNVEYRYLGTNSSRNDLICEMGSELAPKLGMNMSLSGRYAGISISSNSQHSYEPSLRFNSLYGIYSFDQQSYRLYLDRDRCYSFVNMGFINAAEQLPSWEERPAIYQVFKSFFETWGTHLVVQCHMGTRYQLRVEREQASQNMRDDFSAHVKAEYQGIMGGSYGVENEDEYRRYLNVRTTQCKVLGGDAGYAAILANDPASKEAFQNWQSNRFHERDAVTNTQIQRLDTFLQGSNETSQKKIGERLAPALDYICNFMELKGRLKFIPISARNERLQWAECKITYLPGMEIIPENKMGWRVTRISPAHVKFEQCNSDENYLEVGITIRGPTHIVDVSFNGGLESGSASLFRYLLLSSSGPKPDQFCTRVISKKPTGDESVVHVSPSLKTWGDFSEPELAAHKQGMEYAKEHRISEMLLKAH
;
A
#
# COMPACT_ATOMS: atom_id res chain seq x y z
N MET A 1 34.11 -62.94 -6.22
CA MET A 1 32.83 -62.64 -5.55
C MET A 1 32.85 -61.16 -5.28
N ASP A 2 32.39 -60.35 -6.23
CA ASP A 2 32.19 -58.92 -6.02
C ASP A 2 30.74 -58.62 -6.30
N VAL A 3 30.07 -58.20 -5.24
CA VAL A 3 28.64 -57.98 -5.18
C VAL A 3 28.34 -56.62 -5.80
N HIS A 4 27.75 -56.64 -6.99
CA HIS A 4 27.04 -55.48 -7.52
C HIS A 4 25.85 -55.17 -6.60
N THR A 5 26.01 -54.19 -5.72
CA THR A 5 24.89 -53.49 -5.09
C THR A 5 24.45 -52.38 -6.03
N ALA A 6 23.50 -52.70 -6.90
CA ALA A 6 22.71 -51.69 -7.57
C ALA A 6 21.88 -50.96 -6.50
N SER A 7 22.24 -49.72 -6.16
CA SER A 7 21.34 -48.85 -5.42
C SER A 7 20.24 -48.41 -6.38
N THR A 8 19.09 -49.06 -6.31
CA THR A 8 17.86 -48.55 -6.93
C THR A 8 17.47 -47.27 -6.18
N SER A 9 17.76 -46.12 -6.79
CA SER A 9 17.16 -44.85 -6.36
C SER A 9 15.66 -44.93 -6.61
N HIS A 10 14.89 -45.08 -5.53
CA HIS A 10 13.45 -44.78 -5.54
C HIS A 10 13.28 -43.25 -5.63
N GLU A 11 13.61 -42.65 -6.77
CA GLU A 11 13.23 -41.27 -7.05
C GLU A 11 11.76 -41.24 -7.46
N GLY A 12 10.90 -40.99 -6.47
CA GLY A 12 9.52 -40.60 -6.74
C GLY A 12 9.47 -39.36 -7.65
N PRO A 13 8.34 -39.11 -8.33
CA PRO A 13 8.17 -37.90 -9.13
C PRO A 13 8.46 -36.65 -8.28
N GLU A 14 9.22 -35.73 -8.86
CA GLU A 14 9.53 -34.44 -8.26
C GLU A 14 8.25 -33.65 -7.96
N ILE A 15 8.21 -32.92 -6.83
CA ILE A 15 7.10 -32.02 -6.51
C ILE A 15 7.04 -30.93 -7.57
N LEU A 16 5.82 -30.63 -8.04
CA LEU A 16 5.58 -29.54 -8.98
C LEU A 16 6.20 -28.23 -8.44
N PRO A 17 7.18 -27.60 -9.13
CA PRO A 17 8.02 -26.56 -8.52
C PRO A 17 7.26 -25.37 -7.94
N ILE A 18 6.14 -24.98 -8.56
CA ILE A 18 5.30 -23.86 -8.12
C ILE A 18 4.62 -24.13 -6.76
N CYS A 19 4.45 -25.40 -6.34
CA CYS A 19 4.00 -25.74 -4.99
C CYS A 19 4.94 -25.21 -3.90
N ASN A 20 6.21 -24.93 -4.22
CA ASN A 20 7.16 -24.35 -3.28
C ASN A 20 6.78 -22.93 -2.83
N ILE A 21 5.90 -22.22 -3.55
CA ILE A 21 5.45 -20.87 -3.17
C ILE A 21 4.24 -20.95 -2.23
N LEU A 22 3.37 -21.95 -2.40
CA LEU A 22 2.19 -22.14 -1.57
C LEU A 22 2.60 -22.38 -0.11
N GLY A 23 1.77 -21.92 0.83
CA GLY A 23 2.03 -22.14 2.25
C GLY A 23 3.19 -21.32 2.82
N ARG A 24 3.83 -20.45 2.02
CA ARG A 24 4.84 -19.50 2.51
C ARG A 24 4.23 -18.21 3.01
N ALA A 25 4.86 -17.67 4.04
CA ALA A 25 4.52 -16.39 4.59
C ALA A 25 4.86 -15.23 3.63
N VAL A 26 4.10 -14.16 3.76
CA VAL A 26 4.30 -12.87 3.12
C VAL A 26 4.21 -11.81 4.21
N ASN A 27 5.19 -10.90 4.26
CA ASN A 27 5.19 -9.83 5.25
C ASN A 27 4.67 -8.54 4.61
N MET A 28 3.42 -8.21 4.93
CA MET A 28 2.76 -7.00 4.45
C MET A 28 3.03 -5.75 5.31
N LEU A 29 3.97 -5.79 6.26
CA LEU A 29 4.33 -4.66 7.14
C LEU A 29 5.36 -3.69 6.53
N LEU A 30 5.84 -3.97 5.32
CA LEU A 30 6.83 -3.12 4.67
C LEU A 30 6.20 -1.77 4.27
N PRO A 31 6.91 -0.64 4.46
CA PRO A 31 6.40 0.71 4.14
C PRO A 31 5.97 0.89 2.69
N TYR A 32 6.55 0.10 1.78
CA TYR A 32 6.28 0.19 0.37
C TYR A 32 6.11 -1.22 -0.19
N ILE A 33 4.85 -1.59 -0.40
CA ILE A 33 4.48 -2.78 -1.13
C ILE A 33 3.85 -2.26 -2.40
N ASP A 34 4.49 -2.53 -3.54
CA ASP A 34 3.86 -2.30 -4.83
C ASP A 34 3.12 -3.59 -5.21
N PRO A 35 1.78 -3.65 -5.08
CA PRO A 35 1.01 -4.83 -5.44
C PRO A 35 1.03 -5.09 -6.96
N PHE A 36 1.47 -4.12 -7.77
CA PHE A 36 1.78 -4.31 -9.19
C PHE A 36 3.17 -4.95 -9.38
N ASP A 37 3.98 -5.09 -8.32
CA ASP A 37 5.24 -5.82 -8.30
C ASP A 37 5.17 -7.06 -7.41
N TYR A 38 4.43 -8.06 -7.89
CA TYR A 38 4.20 -9.26 -7.09
C TYR A 38 5.50 -9.98 -6.69
N ARG A 39 6.55 -9.91 -7.51
CA ARG A 39 7.84 -10.52 -7.19
C ARG A 39 8.47 -9.83 -5.99
N ALA A 40 8.51 -8.49 -5.99
CA ALA A 40 8.97 -7.74 -4.83
C ALA A 40 8.16 -8.09 -3.57
N VAL A 41 6.84 -8.30 -3.68
CA VAL A 41 6.03 -8.69 -2.52
C VAL A 41 6.38 -10.10 -1.99
N LEU A 42 6.62 -11.06 -2.89
CA LEU A 42 6.97 -12.44 -2.50
C LEU A 42 8.44 -12.61 -2.08
N GLU A 43 9.33 -11.77 -2.61
CA GLU A 43 10.78 -11.81 -2.34
C GLU A 43 11.16 -10.99 -1.10
N ASN A 44 10.48 -9.87 -0.83
CA ASN A 44 10.77 -9.02 0.33
C ASN A 44 10.12 -9.53 1.65
N GLY A 45 9.29 -10.59 1.58
CA GLY A 45 8.59 -11.16 2.74
C GLY A 45 9.40 -12.19 3.53
N SER A 46 8.96 -12.48 4.77
CA SER A 46 9.45 -13.66 5.49
C SER A 46 9.07 -14.92 4.72
N GLN A 47 10.00 -15.51 3.98
CA GLN A 47 9.75 -16.73 3.18
C GLN A 47 9.63 -17.99 4.04
N ARG A 48 9.28 -17.85 5.33
CA ARG A 48 9.06 -18.99 6.22
C ARG A 48 7.88 -19.81 5.75
N LEU A 49 8.04 -21.12 5.88
CA LEU A 49 7.00 -22.08 5.57
C LEU A 49 6.02 -22.13 6.75
N ILE A 50 4.78 -21.70 6.53
CA ILE A 50 3.69 -21.78 7.51
C ILE A 50 2.90 -23.06 7.31
N VAL A 51 2.67 -23.46 6.06
CA VAL A 51 2.01 -24.72 5.71
C VAL A 51 2.96 -25.54 4.85
N GLY A 52 3.35 -26.71 5.34
CA GLY A 52 4.17 -27.66 4.58
C GLY A 52 3.40 -28.37 3.48
N MET A 53 4.12 -28.91 2.51
CA MET A 53 3.54 -29.78 1.49
C MET A 53 3.48 -31.23 1.98
N ALA A 54 2.39 -31.92 1.67
CA ALA A 54 2.29 -33.35 1.89
C ALA A 54 3.36 -34.09 1.09
N LYS A 55 3.89 -35.19 1.65
CA LYS A 55 4.89 -36.04 0.98
C LYS A 55 4.27 -36.96 -0.07
N THR A 56 2.97 -37.22 0.06
CA THR A 56 2.15 -37.99 -0.88
C THR A 56 1.30 -37.05 -1.71
N GLY A 57 0.79 -37.54 -2.83
CA GLY A 57 0.10 -36.72 -3.81
C GLY A 57 -0.30 -37.47 -5.06
N ASN A 58 -0.98 -36.75 -5.95
CA ASN A 58 -1.34 -37.24 -7.27
C ASN A 58 -0.33 -36.76 -8.32
N LYS A 59 -0.17 -37.54 -9.38
CA LYS A 59 0.63 -37.10 -10.53
C LYS A 59 -0.24 -36.17 -11.39
N ALA A 60 0.28 -34.99 -11.70
CA ALA A 60 -0.27 -34.12 -12.73
C ALA A 60 0.83 -33.79 -13.72
N GLN A 61 0.48 -33.65 -14.99
CA GLN A 61 1.37 -33.13 -16.01
C GLN A 61 0.84 -31.73 -16.36
N PRO A 62 1.46 -30.66 -15.84
CA PRO A 62 1.09 -29.32 -16.23
C PRO A 62 1.22 -29.16 -17.75
N PRO A 63 0.45 -28.25 -18.37
CA PRO A 63 0.58 -27.97 -19.78
C PRO A 63 2.03 -27.59 -20.13
N GLY A 64 2.53 -28.07 -21.27
CA GLY A 64 3.91 -27.79 -21.73
C GLY A 64 5.00 -28.62 -21.05
N GLU A 65 4.72 -29.27 -19.94
CA GLU A 65 5.70 -30.13 -19.28
C GLU A 65 5.83 -31.48 -19.98
N LYS A 66 7.07 -31.97 -20.11
CA LYS A 66 7.36 -33.27 -20.75
C LYS A 66 7.22 -34.46 -19.81
N LYS A 67 7.23 -34.20 -18.50
CA LYS A 67 7.15 -35.21 -17.45
C LYS A 67 6.02 -34.89 -16.47
N PRO A 68 5.39 -35.91 -15.84
CA PRO A 68 4.48 -35.68 -14.73
C PRO A 68 5.24 -35.25 -13.47
N TYR A 69 4.60 -34.40 -12.67
CA TYR A 69 5.05 -33.94 -11.36
C TYR A 69 4.10 -34.42 -10.26
N LEU A 70 4.61 -34.51 -9.03
CA LEU A 70 3.79 -34.75 -7.86
C LEU A 70 3.08 -33.45 -7.44
N VAL A 71 1.76 -33.50 -7.37
CA VAL A 71 0.93 -32.49 -6.72
C VAL A 71 0.58 -33.03 -5.33
N PRO A 72 1.08 -32.40 -4.24
CA PRO A 72 0.84 -32.84 -2.87
C PRO A 72 -0.65 -33.00 -2.54
N ASP A 73 -1.01 -33.97 -1.68
CA ASP A 73 -2.40 -34.25 -1.32
C ASP A 73 -3.15 -33.09 -0.64
N ASN A 74 -2.42 -32.12 -0.09
CA ASN A 74 -2.95 -30.90 0.50
C ASN A 74 -2.95 -29.70 -0.46
N VAL A 75 -2.79 -29.95 -1.76
CA VAL A 75 -2.84 -28.97 -2.84
C VAL A 75 -3.82 -29.44 -3.91
N GLU A 76 -4.72 -28.56 -4.31
CA GLU A 76 -5.57 -28.79 -5.47
C GLU A 76 -4.97 -28.17 -6.72
N TYR A 77 -4.86 -28.97 -7.78
CA TYR A 77 -4.47 -28.54 -9.11
C TYR A 77 -5.71 -28.47 -10.00
N ARG A 78 -5.89 -27.34 -10.69
CA ARG A 78 -6.96 -27.18 -11.68
C ARG A 78 -6.41 -26.61 -12.98
N TYR A 79 -6.55 -27.37 -14.05
CA TYR A 79 -6.36 -26.88 -15.42
C TYR A 79 -7.50 -25.93 -15.80
N LEU A 80 -7.15 -24.79 -16.40
CA LEU A 80 -8.09 -23.72 -16.74
C LEU A 80 -8.26 -23.53 -18.25
N GLY A 81 -7.48 -24.22 -19.07
CA GLY A 81 -7.52 -24.11 -20.53
C GLY A 81 -6.51 -23.11 -21.09
N THR A 82 -6.75 -22.67 -22.31
CA THR A 82 -5.89 -21.71 -23.06
C THR A 82 -6.59 -20.39 -23.36
N ASN A 83 -7.77 -20.17 -22.76
CA ASN A 83 -8.57 -18.98 -23.05
C ASN A 83 -7.87 -17.73 -22.53
N SER A 84 -7.73 -16.74 -23.41
CA SER A 84 -7.28 -15.41 -23.00
C SER A 84 -8.44 -14.59 -22.45
N SER A 85 -8.17 -13.83 -21.39
CA SER A 85 -9.07 -12.85 -20.79
C SER A 85 -8.53 -11.45 -21.04
N ARG A 86 -9.27 -10.65 -21.83
CA ARG A 86 -9.05 -9.22 -21.95
C ARG A 86 -9.87 -8.52 -20.87
N ASN A 87 -9.22 -7.73 -20.02
CA ASN A 87 -9.92 -6.92 -19.03
C ASN A 87 -10.11 -5.49 -19.57
N ASP A 88 -11.15 -4.81 -19.10
CA ASP A 88 -11.45 -3.44 -19.53
C ASP A 88 -10.39 -2.44 -19.05
N LEU A 89 -10.22 -1.33 -19.76
CA LEU A 89 -9.38 -0.24 -19.26
C LEU A 89 -10.06 0.44 -18.06
N ILE A 90 -9.38 0.48 -16.93
CA ILE A 90 -9.78 1.29 -15.78
C ILE A 90 -9.09 2.65 -15.87
N CYS A 91 -9.87 3.74 -15.81
CA CYS A 91 -9.37 5.11 -15.75
C CYS A 91 -9.92 5.81 -14.52
N GLU A 92 -9.13 5.90 -13.46
CA GLU A 92 -9.60 6.41 -12.17
C GLU A 92 -8.51 7.18 -11.43
N MET A 93 -8.96 8.09 -10.55
CA MET A 93 -8.06 8.75 -9.60
C MET A 93 -7.51 7.71 -8.62
N GLY A 94 -6.25 7.86 -8.19
CA GLY A 94 -5.67 6.97 -7.18
C GLY A 94 -6.50 6.91 -5.88
N SER A 95 -7.16 8.01 -5.53
CA SER A 95 -8.13 8.13 -4.43
C SER A 95 -9.31 7.16 -4.51
N GLU A 96 -9.76 6.83 -5.72
CA GLU A 96 -10.88 5.91 -5.97
C GLU A 96 -10.39 4.49 -6.25
N LEU A 97 -9.27 4.38 -6.96
CA LEU A 97 -8.72 3.11 -7.41
C LEU A 97 -8.15 2.30 -6.24
N ALA A 98 -7.45 2.94 -5.31
CA ALA A 98 -6.84 2.26 -4.17
C ALA A 98 -7.86 1.51 -3.29
N PRO A 99 -8.96 2.14 -2.82
CA PRO A 99 -9.98 1.42 -2.05
C PRO A 99 -10.70 0.36 -2.90
N LYS A 100 -10.94 0.59 -4.20
CA LYS A 100 -11.55 -0.42 -5.07
C LYS A 100 -10.71 -1.69 -5.21
N LEU A 101 -9.40 -1.56 -5.39
CA LEU A 101 -8.48 -2.70 -5.46
C LEU A 101 -8.38 -3.42 -4.11
N GLY A 102 -8.40 -2.68 -3.00
CA GLY A 102 -8.38 -3.24 -1.64
C GLY A 102 -9.66 -4.00 -1.26
N MET A 103 -10.82 -3.53 -1.71
CA MET A 103 -12.12 -4.16 -1.38
C MET A 103 -12.53 -5.26 -2.36
N ASN A 104 -12.00 -5.28 -3.58
CA ASN A 104 -12.37 -6.24 -4.61
C ASN A 104 -11.19 -7.14 -5.00
N MET A 105 -11.17 -8.34 -4.41
CA MET A 105 -10.16 -9.38 -4.66
C MET A 105 -10.09 -9.79 -6.14
N SER A 106 -11.24 -9.84 -6.84
CA SER A 106 -11.26 -10.17 -8.27
C SER A 106 -10.65 -9.05 -9.10
N LEU A 107 -10.87 -7.78 -8.72
CA LEU A 107 -10.31 -6.64 -9.41
C LEU A 107 -8.78 -6.60 -9.22
N SER A 108 -8.31 -6.68 -7.98
CA SER A 108 -6.88 -6.72 -7.68
C SER A 108 -6.16 -7.88 -8.36
N GLY A 109 -6.72 -9.09 -8.35
CA GLY A 109 -6.13 -10.24 -9.04
C GLY A 109 -6.00 -10.05 -10.56
N ARG A 110 -6.97 -9.37 -11.20
CA ARG A 110 -6.95 -9.07 -12.64
C ARG A 110 -5.94 -7.97 -12.98
N TYR A 111 -5.91 -6.89 -12.21
CA TYR A 111 -5.18 -5.67 -12.60
C TYR A 111 -3.85 -5.44 -11.88
N ALA A 112 -3.63 -6.02 -10.71
CA ALA A 112 -2.38 -5.89 -9.93
C ALA A 112 -1.57 -7.19 -9.92
N GLY A 113 -2.24 -8.35 -9.92
CA GLY A 113 -1.60 -9.67 -9.86
C GLY A 113 -1.25 -10.15 -8.48
N ILE A 114 -1.60 -9.39 -7.46
CA ILE A 114 -1.80 -9.87 -6.11
C ILE A 114 -3.25 -9.60 -5.72
N SER A 115 -3.84 -10.53 -4.99
CA SER A 115 -5.15 -10.37 -4.39
C SER A 115 -5.11 -10.79 -2.92
N ILE A 116 -5.74 -10.00 -2.06
CA ILE A 116 -5.76 -10.21 -0.61
C ILE A 116 -7.16 -10.64 -0.21
N SER A 117 -7.28 -11.80 0.42
CA SER A 117 -8.58 -12.45 0.69
C SER A 117 -9.27 -12.03 1.99
N SER A 118 -8.97 -10.83 2.50
CA SER A 118 -9.55 -10.29 3.73
C SER A 118 -9.94 -8.82 3.56
N ASN A 119 -11.03 -8.39 4.20
CA ASN A 119 -11.49 -7.00 4.33
C ASN A 119 -10.50 -6.09 5.09
N SER A 120 -9.26 -6.54 5.31
CA SER A 120 -8.18 -5.74 5.85
C SER A 120 -7.95 -4.56 4.92
N GLN A 121 -7.98 -3.36 5.49
CA GLN A 121 -7.65 -2.10 4.82
C GLN A 121 -6.15 -2.01 4.47
N HIS A 122 -5.55 -3.09 3.96
CA HIS A 122 -4.28 -3.02 3.28
C HIS A 122 -4.49 -2.24 2.01
N SER A 123 -4.20 -0.95 2.13
CA SER A 123 -4.52 -0.03 1.08
C SER A 123 -3.45 -0.13 0.01
N TYR A 124 -3.91 -0.17 -1.24
CA TYR A 124 -3.10 0.14 -2.41
C TYR A 124 -2.63 1.61 -2.39
N GLU A 125 -3.05 2.42 -1.41
CA GLU A 125 -2.70 3.84 -1.22
C GLU A 125 -1.21 4.16 -1.25
N PRO A 126 -0.29 3.39 -0.64
CA PRO A 126 1.14 3.71 -0.73
C PRO A 126 1.67 3.60 -2.16
N SER A 127 1.02 2.79 -3.00
CA SER A 127 1.43 2.50 -4.38
C SER A 127 0.68 3.35 -5.42
N LEU A 128 -0.41 4.01 -5.01
CA LEU A 128 -1.26 4.84 -5.87
C LEU A 128 -1.40 6.25 -5.29
N ARG A 129 -0.88 7.24 -5.98
CA ARG A 129 -0.96 8.64 -5.58
C ARG A 129 -2.39 9.13 -5.68
N PHE A 130 -2.89 9.72 -4.61
CA PHE A 130 -4.30 10.13 -4.48
C PHE A 130 -4.77 11.03 -5.63
N ASN A 131 -3.91 11.97 -6.05
CA ASN A 131 -4.18 13.01 -7.06
C ASN A 131 -3.61 12.68 -8.46
N SER A 132 -3.25 11.44 -8.69
CA SER A 132 -2.88 10.97 -10.03
C SER A 132 -4.08 10.28 -10.68
N LEU A 133 -4.27 10.49 -11.98
CA LEU A 133 -5.11 9.62 -12.79
C LEU A 133 -4.30 8.40 -13.21
N TYR A 134 -4.90 7.22 -13.07
CA TYR A 134 -4.33 5.95 -13.47
C TYR A 134 -5.16 5.32 -14.58
N GLY A 135 -4.47 4.89 -15.64
CA GLY A 135 -5.00 4.04 -16.71
C GLY A 135 -4.43 2.64 -16.53
N ILE A 136 -5.25 1.65 -16.16
CA ILE A 136 -4.77 0.27 -15.93
C ILE A 136 -5.48 -0.70 -16.84
N TYR A 137 -4.70 -1.51 -17.53
CA TYR A 137 -5.18 -2.55 -18.42
C TYR A 137 -4.41 -3.84 -18.20
N SER A 138 -5.10 -4.96 -18.36
CA SER A 138 -4.48 -6.29 -18.28
C SER A 138 -5.04 -7.24 -19.35
N PHE A 139 -4.16 -8.10 -19.85
CA PHE A 139 -4.49 -9.16 -20.78
C PHE A 139 -3.83 -10.46 -20.30
N ASP A 140 -4.65 -11.44 -19.97
CA ASP A 140 -4.23 -12.64 -19.28
C ASP A 140 -4.54 -13.89 -20.10
N GLN A 141 -3.75 -14.93 -19.91
CA GLN A 141 -4.14 -16.30 -20.24
C GLN A 141 -3.68 -17.19 -19.10
N GLN A 142 -4.62 -17.70 -18.33
CA GLN A 142 -4.34 -18.59 -17.20
C GLN A 142 -4.44 -20.03 -17.65
N SER A 143 -3.34 -20.76 -17.59
CA SER A 143 -3.24 -22.15 -18.03
C SER A 143 -3.73 -23.11 -16.95
N TYR A 144 -3.29 -22.89 -15.73
CA TYR A 144 -3.70 -23.68 -14.57
C TYR A 144 -3.53 -22.87 -13.28
N ARG A 145 -4.12 -23.37 -12.21
CA ARG A 145 -3.95 -22.82 -10.86
C ARG A 145 -3.72 -23.91 -9.84
N LEU A 146 -3.05 -23.53 -8.76
CA LEU A 146 -2.84 -24.34 -7.59
C LEU A 146 -3.32 -23.59 -6.36
N TYR A 147 -3.95 -24.29 -5.42
CA TYR A 147 -4.35 -23.72 -4.14
C TYR A 147 -4.25 -24.72 -3.02
N LEU A 148 -4.06 -24.24 -1.79
CA LEU A 148 -4.13 -25.07 -0.60
C LEU A 148 -5.53 -25.65 -0.46
N ASP A 149 -5.63 -26.97 -0.36
CA ASP A 149 -6.87 -27.67 -0.05
C ASP A 149 -7.23 -27.36 1.41
N ARG A 150 -8.33 -26.62 1.63
CA ARG A 150 -8.74 -26.18 2.97
C ARG A 150 -9.06 -27.33 3.90
N ASP A 151 -9.52 -28.47 3.40
CA ASP A 151 -9.89 -29.59 4.27
C ASP A 151 -8.66 -30.37 4.73
N ARG A 152 -7.55 -30.25 4.00
CA ARG A 152 -6.34 -31.07 4.20
C ARG A 152 -5.12 -30.30 4.64
N CYS A 153 -5.04 -28.99 4.39
CA CYS A 153 -3.82 -28.22 4.62
C CYS A 153 -3.52 -27.98 6.10
N TYR A 154 -4.53 -27.97 6.97
CA TYR A 154 -4.38 -27.61 8.38
C TYR A 154 -3.54 -28.59 9.21
N SER A 155 -3.50 -29.87 8.83
CA SER A 155 -2.62 -30.87 9.47
C SER A 155 -1.14 -30.67 9.12
N PHE A 156 -0.83 -29.80 8.16
CA PHE A 156 0.53 -29.50 7.72
C PHE A 156 1.01 -28.11 8.17
N VAL A 157 0.26 -27.45 9.07
CA VAL A 157 0.72 -26.18 9.66
C VAL A 157 1.99 -26.42 10.47
N ASN A 158 2.97 -25.55 10.30
CA ASN A 158 4.28 -25.63 10.92
C ASN A 158 4.15 -25.52 12.45
N MET A 159 4.52 -26.58 13.17
CA MET A 159 4.47 -26.60 14.63
C MET A 159 5.37 -25.55 15.28
N GLY A 160 6.48 -25.16 14.65
CA GLY A 160 7.31 -24.06 15.13
C GLY A 160 6.59 -22.72 15.11
N PHE A 161 5.74 -22.49 14.11
CA PHE A 161 4.88 -21.31 14.05
C PHE A 161 3.79 -21.36 15.13
N ILE A 162 3.13 -22.50 15.29
CA ILE A 162 2.12 -22.72 16.34
C ILE A 162 2.71 -22.47 17.72
N ASN A 163 3.83 -23.11 18.05
CA ASN A 163 4.51 -22.96 19.35
C ASN A 163 4.93 -21.50 19.60
N ALA A 164 5.45 -20.81 18.58
CA ALA A 164 5.80 -19.40 18.70
C ALA A 164 4.58 -18.51 18.94
N ALA A 165 3.46 -18.82 18.26
CA ALA A 165 2.22 -18.07 18.43
C ALA A 165 1.62 -18.32 19.83
N GLU A 166 1.65 -19.56 20.33
CA GLU A 166 1.19 -19.93 21.68
C GLU A 166 1.86 -19.11 22.79
N GLN A 167 3.13 -18.78 22.63
CA GLN A 167 3.92 -17.98 23.57
C GLN A 167 3.61 -16.48 23.55
N LEU A 168 2.80 -16.00 22.61
CA LEU A 168 2.42 -14.58 22.57
C LEU A 168 1.53 -14.20 23.76
N PRO A 169 1.78 -13.05 24.39
CA PRO A 169 0.88 -12.51 25.40
C PRO A 169 -0.48 -12.14 24.77
N SER A 170 -1.48 -11.90 25.61
CA SER A 170 -2.72 -11.28 25.14
C SER A 170 -2.44 -9.93 24.49
N TRP A 171 -3.14 -9.62 23.40
CA TRP A 171 -2.99 -8.33 22.73
C TRP A 171 -3.50 -7.20 23.61
N GLU A 172 -2.66 -6.18 23.78
CA GLU A 172 -2.99 -4.91 24.39
C GLU A 172 -2.19 -3.83 23.66
N GLU A 173 -2.79 -2.65 23.45
CA GLU A 173 -2.12 -1.49 22.83
C GLU A 173 -1.12 -0.84 23.80
N ARG A 174 -0.06 -1.57 24.13
CA ARG A 174 1.07 -1.13 24.96
C ARG A 174 2.39 -1.32 24.22
N PRO A 175 3.38 -0.42 24.38
CA PRO A 175 4.64 -0.47 23.63
C PRO A 175 5.38 -1.82 23.71
N ALA A 176 5.45 -2.42 24.91
CA ALA A 176 6.12 -3.70 25.11
C ALA A 176 5.41 -4.85 24.37
N ILE A 177 4.07 -4.89 24.41
CA ILE A 177 3.26 -5.92 23.75
C ILE A 177 3.31 -5.73 22.24
N TYR A 178 3.16 -4.49 21.76
CA TYR A 178 3.35 -4.15 20.35
C TYR A 178 4.68 -4.66 19.81
N GLN A 179 5.78 -4.45 20.53
CA GLN A 179 7.10 -4.89 20.07
C GLN A 179 7.20 -6.42 19.97
N VAL A 180 6.58 -7.18 20.89
CA VAL A 180 6.55 -8.64 20.84
C VAL A 180 5.79 -9.13 19.60
N PHE A 181 4.60 -8.59 19.34
CA PHE A 181 3.81 -8.95 18.17
C PHE A 181 4.46 -8.50 16.86
N LYS A 182 5.05 -7.30 16.82
CA LYS A 182 5.80 -6.80 15.65
C LYS A 182 6.95 -7.75 15.31
N SER A 183 7.77 -8.13 16.28
CA SER A 183 8.87 -9.10 16.07
C SER A 183 8.36 -10.46 15.59
N PHE A 184 7.22 -10.91 16.11
CA PHE A 184 6.58 -12.16 15.65
C PHE A 184 6.17 -12.09 14.19
N PHE A 185 5.48 -11.02 13.76
CA PHE A 185 5.04 -10.84 12.38
C PHE A 185 6.18 -10.51 11.41
N GLU A 186 7.24 -9.84 11.86
CA GLU A 186 8.47 -9.70 11.07
C GLU A 186 9.12 -11.06 10.82
N THR A 187 9.06 -11.96 11.80
CA THR A 187 9.63 -13.30 11.70
C THR A 187 8.77 -14.26 10.89
N TRP A 188 7.46 -14.28 11.11
CA TRP A 188 6.53 -15.28 10.55
C TRP A 188 5.63 -14.75 9.44
N GLY A 189 5.76 -13.46 9.09
CA GLY A 189 4.89 -12.78 8.14
C GLY A 189 3.55 -12.39 8.75
N THR A 190 2.73 -11.70 7.95
CA THR A 190 1.35 -11.34 8.29
C THR A 190 0.32 -12.07 7.44
N HIS A 191 0.74 -12.55 6.28
CA HIS A 191 -0.08 -13.24 5.29
C HIS A 191 0.56 -14.55 4.87
N LEU A 192 -0.22 -15.37 4.19
CA LEU A 192 0.10 -16.68 3.65
C LEU A 192 -0.27 -16.73 2.18
N VAL A 193 0.62 -17.27 1.33
CA VAL A 193 0.24 -17.59 -0.06
C VAL A 193 -0.67 -18.82 -0.07
N VAL A 194 -1.90 -18.63 -0.52
CA VAL A 194 -2.93 -19.70 -0.53
C VAL A 194 -3.26 -20.19 -1.94
N GLN A 195 -2.97 -19.41 -2.98
CA GLN A 195 -3.23 -19.78 -4.37
C GLN A 195 -2.28 -19.06 -5.34
N CYS A 196 -1.89 -19.76 -6.40
CA CYS A 196 -1.10 -19.21 -7.51
C CYS A 196 -1.75 -19.59 -8.85
N HIS A 197 -1.73 -18.66 -9.81
CA HIS A 197 -2.11 -18.89 -11.21
C HIS A 197 -0.88 -18.87 -12.10
N MET A 198 -0.79 -19.86 -12.97
CA MET A 198 0.27 -20.00 -13.97
C MET A 198 -0.29 -19.67 -15.35
N GLY A 199 0.50 -18.97 -16.16
CA GLY A 199 0.07 -18.55 -17.48
C GLY A 199 0.92 -17.42 -18.04
N THR A 200 0.28 -16.56 -18.83
CA THR A 200 0.89 -15.35 -19.38
C THR A 200 0.05 -14.11 -19.06
N ARG A 201 0.70 -12.97 -18.89
CA ARG A 201 0.05 -11.70 -18.52
C ARG A 201 0.78 -10.50 -19.13
N TYR A 202 0.03 -9.61 -19.76
CA TYR A 202 0.47 -8.26 -20.10
C TYR A 202 -0.28 -7.30 -19.18
N GLN A 203 0.43 -6.40 -18.53
CA GLN A 203 -0.11 -5.49 -17.53
C GLN A 203 0.44 -4.09 -17.78
N LEU A 204 -0.45 -3.17 -18.14
CA LEU A 204 -0.13 -1.79 -18.44
C LEU A 204 -0.65 -0.89 -17.31
N ARG A 205 0.19 0.02 -16.85
CA ARG A 205 -0.15 1.12 -15.95
C ARG A 205 0.35 2.42 -16.56
N VAL A 206 -0.58 3.33 -16.82
CA VAL A 206 -0.30 4.72 -17.21
C VAL A 206 -0.67 5.61 -16.04
N GLU A 207 0.19 6.54 -15.68
CA GLU A 207 -0.06 7.51 -14.62
C GLU A 207 0.07 8.93 -15.19
N ARG A 208 -0.86 9.80 -14.80
CA ARG A 208 -0.75 11.24 -14.96
C ARG A 208 -0.83 11.90 -13.61
N GLU A 209 0.28 12.49 -13.18
CA GLU A 209 0.33 13.20 -11.91
C GLU A 209 -0.47 14.50 -11.95
N GLN A 210 -0.94 14.94 -10.78
CA GLN A 210 -1.61 16.25 -10.59
C GLN A 210 -2.82 16.42 -11.51
N ALA A 211 -3.54 15.32 -11.72
CA ALA A 211 -4.75 15.35 -12.50
C ALA A 211 -5.93 15.73 -11.61
N SER A 212 -6.94 16.35 -12.22
CA SER A 212 -8.24 16.57 -11.60
C SER A 212 -9.28 15.63 -12.21
N GLN A 213 -10.34 15.41 -11.46
CA GLN A 213 -11.41 14.47 -11.81
C GLN A 213 -12.05 14.75 -13.19
N ASN A 214 -12.16 16.03 -13.57
CA ASN A 214 -12.68 16.46 -14.87
C ASN A 214 -11.78 16.10 -16.07
N MET A 215 -10.52 15.69 -15.85
CA MET A 215 -9.62 15.26 -16.91
C MET A 215 -9.75 13.77 -17.24
N ARG A 216 -10.64 13.03 -16.54
CA ARG A 216 -10.74 11.57 -16.64
C ARG A 216 -11.11 11.10 -18.03
N ASP A 217 -12.10 11.72 -18.66
CA ASP A 217 -12.63 11.26 -19.95
C ASP A 217 -11.60 11.46 -21.05
N ASP A 218 -10.99 12.65 -21.13
CA ASP A 218 -9.89 12.93 -22.05
C ASP A 218 -8.69 12.02 -21.79
N PHE A 219 -8.33 11.79 -20.53
CA PHE A 219 -7.26 10.86 -20.18
C PHE A 219 -7.57 9.43 -20.64
N SER A 220 -8.79 8.95 -20.43
CA SER A 220 -9.23 7.63 -20.89
C SER A 220 -9.18 7.51 -22.41
N ALA A 221 -9.62 8.55 -23.13
CA ALA A 221 -9.55 8.65 -24.58
C ALA A 221 -8.10 8.54 -25.07
N HIS A 222 -7.19 9.31 -24.47
CA HIS A 222 -5.78 9.29 -24.87
C HIS A 222 -5.08 7.95 -24.58
N VAL A 223 -5.35 7.32 -23.44
CA VAL A 223 -4.81 5.99 -23.13
C VAL A 223 -5.35 4.96 -24.13
N LYS A 224 -6.64 5.00 -24.47
CA LYS A 224 -7.21 4.12 -25.50
C LYS A 224 -6.58 4.35 -26.86
N ALA A 225 -6.39 5.61 -27.27
CA ALA A 225 -5.75 5.96 -28.54
C ALA A 225 -4.33 5.39 -28.66
N GLU A 226 -3.55 5.54 -27.59
CA GLU A 226 -2.15 5.10 -27.55
C GLU A 226 -2.03 3.58 -27.61
N TYR A 227 -2.88 2.86 -26.86
CA TYR A 227 -2.78 1.40 -26.71
C TYR A 227 -3.89 0.65 -27.46
N GLN A 228 -4.52 1.27 -28.45
CA GLN A 228 -5.67 0.73 -29.19
C GLN A 228 -5.38 -0.65 -29.79
N GLY A 229 -4.16 -0.86 -30.31
CA GLY A 229 -3.73 -2.12 -30.92
C GLY A 229 -3.74 -3.30 -29.95
N ILE A 230 -3.61 -3.02 -28.65
CA ILE A 230 -3.54 -4.01 -27.57
C ILE A 230 -4.91 -4.20 -26.93
N MET A 231 -5.64 -3.10 -26.74
CA MET A 231 -7.02 -3.10 -26.25
C MET A 231 -8.01 -3.63 -27.29
N GLY A 232 -7.58 -3.75 -28.56
CA GLY A 232 -8.31 -4.33 -29.68
C GLY A 232 -9.53 -3.54 -30.10
N GLY A 233 -9.47 -2.22 -29.99
CA GLY A 233 -10.43 -1.28 -30.57
C GLY A 233 -9.77 -0.39 -31.62
N SER A 234 -10.58 0.32 -32.40
CA SER A 234 -10.15 1.46 -33.19
C SER A 234 -10.44 2.74 -32.40
N TYR A 235 -9.41 3.51 -32.05
CA TYR A 235 -9.59 4.76 -31.33
C TYR A 235 -8.69 5.84 -31.93
N GLY A 236 -9.31 6.90 -32.43
CA GLY A 236 -8.62 8.05 -33.00
C GLY A 236 -8.33 9.10 -31.94
N VAL A 237 -7.29 9.89 -32.17
CA VAL A 237 -7.07 11.13 -31.42
C VAL A 237 -7.85 12.23 -32.11
N GLU A 238 -8.83 12.84 -31.43
CA GLU A 238 -9.61 13.95 -31.98
C GLU A 238 -8.81 15.27 -31.97
N ASN A 239 -7.91 15.44 -31.00
CA ASN A 239 -7.10 16.65 -30.81
C ASN A 239 -5.61 16.31 -30.65
N GLU A 240 -4.82 16.51 -31.71
CA GLU A 240 -3.39 16.16 -31.70
C GLU A 240 -2.56 16.94 -30.68
N ASP A 241 -2.86 18.21 -30.45
CA ASP A 241 -2.08 19.04 -29.53
C ASP A 241 -2.29 18.62 -28.07
N GLU A 242 -3.52 18.25 -27.71
CA GLU A 242 -3.84 17.69 -26.39
C GLU A 242 -3.20 16.32 -26.20
N TYR A 243 -3.20 15.48 -27.23
CA TYR A 243 -2.53 14.20 -27.18
C TYR A 243 -1.03 14.35 -27.00
N ARG A 244 -0.37 15.24 -27.76
CA ARG A 244 1.07 15.54 -27.57
C ARG A 244 1.37 16.03 -26.14
N ARG A 245 0.51 16.84 -25.55
CA ARG A 245 0.64 17.24 -24.13
C ARG A 245 0.50 16.05 -23.19
N TYR A 246 -0.47 15.17 -23.42
CA TYR A 246 -0.63 13.92 -22.69
C TYR A 246 0.64 13.06 -22.75
N LEU A 247 1.27 12.92 -23.93
CA LEU A 247 2.52 12.17 -24.09
C LEU A 247 3.65 12.71 -23.20
N ASN A 248 3.74 14.03 -23.04
CA ASN A 248 4.82 14.68 -22.31
C ASN A 248 4.67 14.65 -20.78
N VAL A 249 3.45 14.43 -20.27
CA VAL A 249 3.15 14.54 -18.82
C VAL A 249 2.82 13.21 -18.15
N ARG A 250 2.65 12.14 -18.94
CA ARG A 250 2.37 10.81 -18.40
C ARG A 250 3.64 10.06 -18.05
N THR A 251 3.50 9.05 -17.21
CA THR A 251 4.46 7.96 -17.05
C THR A 251 3.79 6.64 -17.38
N THR A 252 4.54 5.72 -17.98
CA THR A 252 4.04 4.39 -18.34
C THR A 252 4.92 3.33 -17.69
N GLN A 253 4.28 2.29 -17.16
CA GLN A 253 4.91 1.05 -16.73
C GLN A 253 4.19 -0.12 -17.39
N CYS A 254 4.95 -1.04 -17.97
CA CYS A 254 4.43 -2.27 -18.54
C CYS A 254 5.18 -3.47 -17.95
N LYS A 255 4.42 -4.47 -17.52
CA LYS A 255 4.94 -5.75 -17.06
C LYS A 255 4.37 -6.86 -17.92
N VAL A 256 5.26 -7.68 -18.46
CA VAL A 256 4.90 -8.85 -19.26
C VAL A 256 5.46 -10.09 -18.60
N LEU A 257 4.58 -11.01 -18.22
CA LEU A 257 4.88 -12.23 -17.48
C LEU A 257 4.59 -13.44 -18.36
N GLY A 258 5.54 -14.38 -18.40
CA GLY A 258 5.44 -15.57 -19.23
C GLY A 258 5.51 -15.26 -20.73
N GLY A 259 5.44 -16.32 -21.54
CA GLY A 259 5.60 -16.24 -22.99
C GLY A 259 7.05 -16.00 -23.42
N ASP A 260 7.25 -15.56 -24.66
CA ASP A 260 8.59 -15.31 -25.19
C ASP A 260 9.28 -14.13 -24.48
N ALA A 261 10.47 -14.37 -23.93
CA ALA A 261 11.23 -13.38 -23.17
C ALA A 261 11.70 -12.20 -24.03
N GLY A 262 11.97 -12.40 -25.32
CA GLY A 262 12.38 -11.35 -26.24
C GLY A 262 11.24 -10.37 -26.50
N TYR A 263 10.06 -10.87 -26.84
CA TYR A 263 8.89 -9.99 -27.03
C TYR A 263 8.41 -9.37 -25.72
N ALA A 264 8.49 -10.08 -24.60
CA ALA A 264 8.20 -9.50 -23.29
C ALA A 264 9.12 -8.31 -22.96
N ALA A 265 10.42 -8.42 -23.26
CA ALA A 265 11.37 -7.33 -23.07
C ALA A 265 11.10 -6.13 -23.99
N ILE A 266 10.70 -6.38 -25.24
CA ILE A 266 10.28 -5.30 -26.16
C ILE A 266 9.06 -4.58 -25.59
N LEU A 267 8.02 -5.32 -25.19
CA LEU A 267 6.78 -4.74 -24.65
C LEU A 267 6.96 -4.02 -23.31
N ALA A 268 7.95 -4.42 -22.50
CA ALA A 268 8.28 -3.70 -21.27
C ALA A 268 8.82 -2.28 -21.57
N ASN A 269 9.53 -2.11 -22.71
CA ASN A 269 10.14 -0.85 -23.13
C ASN A 269 9.24 -0.02 -24.07
N ASP A 270 8.53 -0.69 -24.99
CA ASP A 270 7.54 -0.11 -25.88
C ASP A 270 6.19 -0.83 -25.70
N PRO A 271 5.40 -0.41 -24.70
CA PRO A 271 4.17 -1.09 -24.38
C PRO A 271 3.09 -0.94 -25.43
N ALA A 272 3.24 -0.05 -26.43
CA ALA A 272 2.25 0.15 -27.50
C ALA A 272 2.56 -0.66 -28.76
N SER A 273 3.69 -1.38 -28.81
CA SER A 273 4.11 -2.17 -29.96
C SER A 273 3.10 -3.27 -30.30
N LYS A 274 2.27 -3.02 -31.32
CA LYS A 274 1.27 -3.98 -31.81
C LYS A 274 1.91 -5.27 -32.31
N GLU A 275 3.01 -5.17 -33.05
CA GLU A 275 3.73 -6.32 -33.58
C GLU A 275 4.31 -7.18 -32.44
N ALA A 276 4.99 -6.57 -31.48
CA ALA A 276 5.53 -7.31 -30.34
C ALA A 276 4.42 -7.96 -29.51
N PHE A 277 3.28 -7.28 -29.34
CA PHE A 277 2.13 -7.84 -28.63
C PHE A 277 1.53 -9.05 -29.36
N GLN A 278 1.32 -8.94 -30.67
CA GLN A 278 0.80 -10.04 -31.50
C GLN A 278 1.76 -11.23 -31.53
N ASN A 279 3.06 -10.98 -31.64
CA ASN A 279 4.07 -12.02 -31.61
C ASN A 279 4.20 -12.66 -30.23
N TRP A 280 4.18 -11.88 -29.16
CA TRP A 280 4.13 -12.41 -27.80
C TRP A 280 2.89 -13.27 -27.57
N GLN A 281 1.73 -12.83 -28.07
CA GLN A 281 0.47 -13.58 -27.99
C GLN A 281 0.50 -14.89 -28.78
N SER A 282 1.07 -14.87 -29.99
CA SER A 282 1.11 -16.03 -30.88
C SER A 282 2.15 -17.07 -30.44
N ASN A 283 3.16 -16.66 -29.67
CA ASN A 283 4.23 -17.52 -29.16
C ASN A 283 4.05 -17.92 -27.69
N ARG A 284 2.80 -18.02 -27.24
CA ARG A 284 2.46 -18.51 -25.89
C ARG A 284 2.45 -20.03 -25.87
N PHE A 285 3.61 -20.59 -25.61
CA PHE A 285 3.74 -22.00 -25.28
C PHE A 285 3.67 -22.16 -23.76
N HIS A 286 2.99 -23.22 -23.31
CA HIS A 286 2.82 -23.49 -21.89
C HIS A 286 4.16 -23.72 -21.15
N GLU A 287 5.20 -24.14 -21.87
CA GLU A 287 6.58 -24.25 -21.34
C GLU A 287 7.15 -22.90 -20.88
N ARG A 288 6.50 -21.80 -21.27
CA ARG A 288 6.87 -20.42 -20.95
C ARG A 288 5.87 -19.77 -19.99
N ASP A 289 5.00 -20.55 -19.35
CA ASP A 289 4.09 -20.03 -18.34
C ASP A 289 4.86 -19.52 -17.12
N ALA A 290 4.41 -18.40 -16.56
CA ALA A 290 4.91 -17.80 -15.34
C ALA A 290 3.80 -17.64 -14.31
N VAL A 291 4.16 -17.34 -13.07
CA VAL A 291 3.19 -16.89 -12.07
C VAL A 291 2.62 -15.55 -12.54
N THR A 292 1.31 -15.52 -12.77
CA THR A 292 0.60 -14.32 -13.26
C THR A 292 -0.20 -13.65 -12.16
N ASN A 293 -0.76 -14.43 -11.22
CA ASN A 293 -1.56 -13.94 -10.11
C ASN A 293 -1.35 -14.80 -8.86
N THR A 294 -1.14 -14.15 -7.72
CA THR A 294 -1.02 -14.79 -6.41
C THR A 294 -2.11 -14.28 -5.47
N GLN A 295 -2.80 -15.20 -4.80
CA GLN A 295 -3.72 -14.86 -3.72
C GLN A 295 -3.03 -15.09 -2.38
N ILE A 296 -3.09 -14.08 -1.52
CA ILE A 296 -2.62 -14.15 -0.15
C ILE A 296 -3.80 -14.03 0.82
N GLN A 297 -3.66 -14.63 1.99
CA GLN A 297 -4.65 -14.58 3.07
C GLN A 297 -3.95 -14.19 4.36
N ARG A 298 -4.58 -13.35 5.20
CA ARG A 298 -4.04 -13.07 6.52
C ARG A 298 -3.93 -14.34 7.37
N LEU A 299 -2.88 -14.41 8.18
CA LEU A 299 -2.60 -15.59 9.00
C LEU A 299 -3.70 -15.89 10.02
N ASP A 300 -4.28 -14.87 10.66
CA ASP A 300 -5.41 -15.03 11.58
C ASP A 300 -6.63 -15.64 10.89
N THR A 301 -7.02 -15.07 9.75
CA THR A 301 -8.18 -15.53 8.97
C THR A 301 -7.96 -16.96 8.47
N PHE A 302 -6.74 -17.30 8.03
CA PHE A 302 -6.41 -18.65 7.61
C PHE A 302 -6.58 -19.66 8.76
N LEU A 303 -6.01 -19.37 9.94
CA LEU A 303 -6.08 -20.25 11.12
C LEU A 303 -7.48 -20.38 11.71
N GLN A 304 -8.29 -19.31 11.69
CA GLN A 304 -9.69 -19.35 12.13
C GLN A 304 -10.53 -20.31 11.28
N GLY A 305 -10.13 -20.53 10.01
CA GLY A 305 -10.74 -21.53 9.13
C GLY A 305 -10.33 -22.98 9.42
N SER A 306 -9.37 -23.22 10.32
CA SER A 306 -8.87 -24.56 10.63
C SER A 306 -9.92 -25.46 11.25
N ASN A 307 -9.84 -26.78 11.05
CA ASN A 307 -10.64 -27.74 11.81
C ASN A 307 -10.08 -28.01 13.22
N GLU A 308 -8.84 -27.58 13.49
CA GLU A 308 -8.18 -27.76 14.78
C GLU A 308 -8.50 -26.61 15.75
N THR A 309 -9.03 -26.93 16.93
CA THR A 309 -9.48 -25.92 17.91
C THR A 309 -8.33 -25.06 18.43
N SER A 310 -7.13 -25.61 18.60
CA SER A 310 -5.94 -24.86 19.01
C SER A 310 -5.55 -23.81 17.96
N GLN A 311 -5.57 -24.18 16.69
CA GLN A 311 -5.25 -23.27 15.58
C GLN A 311 -6.28 -22.13 15.50
N LYS A 312 -7.59 -22.42 15.64
CA LYS A 312 -8.64 -21.39 15.68
C LYS A 312 -8.37 -20.33 16.75
N LYS A 313 -8.10 -20.77 17.99
CA LYS A 313 -7.81 -19.88 19.13
C LYS A 313 -6.57 -19.02 18.89
N ILE A 314 -5.55 -19.57 18.25
CA ILE A 314 -4.38 -18.80 17.83
C ILE A 314 -4.79 -17.72 16.82
N GLY A 315 -5.56 -18.08 15.81
CA GLY A 315 -6.08 -17.13 14.82
C GLY A 315 -6.89 -16.00 15.46
N GLU A 316 -7.80 -16.30 16.39
CA GLU A 316 -8.57 -15.31 17.15
C GLU A 316 -7.67 -14.35 17.95
N ARG A 317 -6.63 -14.87 18.61
CA ARG A 317 -5.69 -14.05 19.40
C ARG A 317 -4.78 -13.18 18.53
N LEU A 318 -4.43 -13.64 17.32
CA LEU A 318 -3.62 -12.87 16.38
C LEU A 318 -4.41 -11.72 15.73
N ALA A 319 -5.72 -11.86 15.57
CA ALA A 319 -6.54 -10.93 14.78
C ALA A 319 -6.46 -9.46 15.25
N PRO A 320 -6.65 -9.12 16.54
CA PRO A 320 -6.58 -7.72 16.99
C PRO A 320 -5.21 -7.08 16.77
N ALA A 321 -4.14 -7.84 16.98
CA ALA A 321 -2.77 -7.37 16.78
C ALA A 321 -2.47 -7.16 15.28
N LEU A 322 -2.92 -8.08 14.43
CA LEU A 322 -2.81 -7.92 12.98
C LEU A 322 -3.60 -6.71 12.50
N ASP A 323 -4.83 -6.53 12.96
CA ASP A 323 -5.64 -5.34 12.62
C ASP A 323 -4.92 -4.05 13.00
N TYR A 324 -4.34 -3.98 14.19
CA TYR A 324 -3.62 -2.78 14.61
C TYR A 324 -2.34 -2.54 13.78
N ILE A 325 -1.46 -3.55 13.68
CA ILE A 325 -0.12 -3.40 13.08
C ILE A 325 -0.19 -3.24 11.56
N CYS A 326 -1.16 -3.88 10.90
CA CYS A 326 -1.35 -3.79 9.45
C CYS A 326 -1.94 -2.46 8.98
N ASN A 327 -2.53 -1.67 9.89
CA ASN A 327 -3.14 -0.38 9.60
C ASN A 327 -2.19 0.80 9.84
N PHE A 328 -0.88 0.53 9.93
CA PHE A 328 0.13 1.58 9.96
C PHE A 328 0.28 2.24 8.59
N MET A 329 0.40 3.56 8.60
CA MET A 329 0.67 4.34 7.41
C MET A 329 1.77 5.35 7.63
N GLU A 330 2.42 5.74 6.54
CA GLU A 330 3.41 6.82 6.49
C GLU A 330 2.77 8.06 5.88
N LEU A 331 2.64 9.12 6.67
CA LEU A 331 2.10 10.41 6.27
C LEU A 331 3.22 11.44 6.20
N LYS A 332 3.46 12.00 5.02
CA LYS A 332 4.49 13.01 4.78
C LYS A 332 3.86 14.39 4.69
N GLY A 333 4.54 15.39 5.20
CA GLY A 333 3.90 16.67 5.42
C GLY A 333 4.83 17.82 5.75
N ARG A 334 4.21 18.93 6.15
CA ARG A 334 4.91 20.10 6.67
C ARG A 334 4.33 20.50 8.01
N LEU A 335 5.22 20.87 8.93
CA LEU A 335 4.91 21.49 10.20
C LEU A 335 5.29 22.96 10.11
N LYS A 336 4.37 23.87 10.45
CA LYS A 336 4.60 25.32 10.40
C LYS A 336 4.20 26.03 11.69
N PHE A 337 5.01 26.99 12.10
CA PHE A 337 4.73 27.92 13.19
C PHE A 337 4.99 29.33 12.71
N ILE A 338 3.96 30.16 12.68
CA ILE A 338 3.99 31.51 12.10
C ILE A 338 3.58 32.52 13.17
N PRO A 339 4.47 33.45 13.57
CA PRO A 339 4.10 34.57 14.44
C PRO A 339 3.03 35.45 13.84
N ILE A 340 2.07 35.86 14.66
CA ILE A 340 1.04 36.84 14.33
C ILE A 340 1.31 38.08 15.17
N SER A 341 2.20 38.94 14.69
CA SER A 341 2.65 40.13 15.40
C SER A 341 2.86 41.29 14.45
N ALA A 342 2.49 42.50 14.90
CA ALA A 342 2.79 43.74 14.18
C ALA A 342 4.29 44.09 14.24
N ARG A 343 5.00 43.55 15.23
CA ARG A 343 6.46 43.63 15.37
C ARG A 343 7.02 42.32 14.81
N ASN A 344 8.10 42.37 14.04
CA ASN A 344 8.66 41.20 13.36
C ASN A 344 9.34 40.23 14.36
N GLU A 345 8.55 39.56 15.21
CA GLU A 345 9.03 38.74 16.34
C GLU A 345 9.60 37.41 15.88
N ARG A 346 10.70 36.99 16.52
CA ARG A 346 11.38 35.73 16.20
C ARG A 346 10.83 34.58 17.03
N LEU A 347 10.49 33.48 16.36
CA LEU A 347 10.14 32.21 17.00
C LEU A 347 11.39 31.55 17.61
N GLN A 348 11.45 31.45 18.93
CA GLN A 348 12.58 30.88 19.68
C GLN A 348 12.53 29.35 19.74
N TRP A 349 11.33 28.79 19.93
CA TRP A 349 11.15 27.34 20.00
C TRP A 349 9.74 26.92 19.60
N ALA A 350 9.59 25.67 19.21
CA ALA A 350 8.31 25.05 18.86
C ALA A 350 8.28 23.56 19.25
N GLU A 351 7.12 23.06 19.63
CA GLU A 351 6.87 21.66 19.99
C GLU A 351 5.65 21.13 19.23
N CYS A 352 5.77 19.90 18.75
CA CYS A 352 4.66 19.12 18.22
C CYS A 352 4.62 17.78 18.94
N LYS A 353 3.48 17.50 19.58
CA LYS A 353 3.18 16.24 20.27
C LYS A 353 1.95 15.63 19.64
N ILE A 354 1.91 14.31 19.57
CA ILE A 354 0.71 13.58 19.19
C ILE A 354 0.43 12.53 20.25
N THR A 355 -0.85 12.23 20.51
CA THR A 355 -1.25 11.11 21.39
C THR A 355 -0.43 9.87 21.03
N TYR A 356 0.38 9.39 21.97
CA TYR A 356 1.28 8.31 21.70
C TYR A 356 0.51 6.99 21.61
N LEU A 357 0.57 6.38 20.43
CA LEU A 357 0.10 5.03 20.18
C LEU A 357 1.31 4.09 19.98
N PRO A 358 1.28 2.85 20.49
CA PRO A 358 2.39 1.91 20.32
C PRO A 358 2.83 1.79 18.86
N GLY A 359 4.12 1.98 18.57
CA GLY A 359 4.66 1.95 17.20
C GLY A 359 4.61 3.28 16.45
N MET A 360 3.90 4.29 16.96
CA MET A 360 3.83 5.61 16.35
C MET A 360 5.17 6.33 16.43
N GLU A 361 5.51 7.05 15.37
CA GLU A 361 6.77 7.74 15.21
C GLU A 361 6.61 9.04 14.39
N ILE A 362 7.12 10.13 14.94
CA ILE A 362 7.34 11.41 14.28
C ILE A 362 8.81 11.50 13.86
N ILE A 363 9.03 11.70 12.57
CA ILE A 363 10.34 11.82 11.93
C ILE A 363 10.43 13.22 11.33
N PRO A 364 11.00 14.20 12.05
CA PRO A 364 11.22 15.54 11.52
C PRO A 364 12.40 15.55 10.55
N GLU A 365 12.32 16.36 9.50
CA GLU A 365 13.49 16.67 8.68
C GLU A 365 14.43 17.64 9.42
N ASN A 366 15.72 17.57 9.10
CA ASN A 366 16.68 18.55 9.60
C ASN A 366 16.40 19.91 8.95
N LYS A 367 16.46 20.99 9.73
CA LYS A 367 16.27 22.37 9.26
C LYS A 367 17.47 23.23 9.67
N MET A 368 18.11 23.85 8.68
CA MET A 368 19.26 24.73 8.93
C MET A 368 18.89 25.88 9.87
N GLY A 369 19.76 26.18 10.84
CA GLY A 369 19.54 27.22 11.84
C GLY A 369 18.66 26.80 13.03
N TRP A 370 18.15 25.57 13.03
CA TRP A 370 17.32 24.99 14.08
C TRP A 370 17.94 23.71 14.65
N ARG A 371 17.92 23.55 15.97
CA ARG A 371 18.19 22.28 16.64
C ARG A 371 16.88 21.50 16.73
N VAL A 372 16.90 20.28 16.21
CA VAL A 372 15.76 19.36 16.24
C VAL A 372 16.04 18.28 17.29
N THR A 373 15.20 18.21 18.32
CA THR A 373 15.31 17.23 19.40
C THR A 373 14.07 16.36 19.42
N ARG A 374 14.24 15.05 19.22
CA ARG A 374 13.16 14.07 19.38
C ARG A 374 13.11 13.64 20.84
N ILE A 375 12.12 14.13 21.58
CA ILE A 375 11.94 13.87 23.02
C ILE A 375 11.37 12.47 23.24
N SER A 376 10.43 12.06 22.39
CA SER A 376 9.86 10.70 22.38
C SER A 376 9.41 10.33 20.96
N PRO A 377 8.95 9.09 20.71
CA PRO A 377 8.46 8.73 19.39
C PRO A 377 7.34 9.61 18.87
N ALA A 378 6.47 10.16 19.72
CA ALA A 378 5.38 11.05 19.33
C ALA A 378 5.58 12.51 19.82
N HIS A 379 6.82 12.92 20.10
CA HIS A 379 7.12 14.29 20.54
C HIS A 379 8.44 14.79 19.97
N VAL A 380 8.36 15.89 19.21
CA VAL A 380 9.51 16.63 18.67
C VAL A 380 9.51 18.07 19.15
N LYS A 381 10.71 18.58 19.47
CA LYS A 381 10.99 19.96 19.80
C LYS A 381 11.99 20.57 18.82
N PHE A 382 11.77 21.83 18.47
CA PHE A 382 12.61 22.66 17.61
C PHE A 382 13.06 23.87 18.40
N GLU A 383 14.36 24.15 18.40
CA GLU A 383 14.97 25.29 19.10
C GLU A 383 15.79 26.12 18.11
N GLN A 384 15.46 27.40 17.98
CA GLN A 384 16.18 28.31 17.10
C GLN A 384 17.60 28.50 17.63
N CYS A 385 18.60 28.29 16.78
CA CYS A 385 20.01 28.44 17.16
C CYS A 385 20.65 29.62 16.44
N ASN A 386 20.54 29.66 15.11
CA ASN A 386 21.17 30.65 14.22
C ASN A 386 20.36 30.76 12.92
N SER A 387 19.05 30.99 13.02
CA SER A 387 18.19 31.15 11.84
C SER A 387 17.72 32.59 11.75
N ASP A 388 17.83 33.22 10.58
CA ASP A 388 17.26 34.55 10.30
C ASP A 388 15.76 34.49 9.99
N GLU A 389 15.18 33.29 9.93
CA GLU A 389 13.74 33.10 9.75
C GLU A 389 12.99 33.39 11.06
N ASN A 390 11.90 34.15 10.96
CA ASN A 390 11.05 34.47 12.12
C ASN A 390 9.98 33.40 12.37
N TYR A 391 9.85 32.43 11.47
CA TYR A 391 8.89 31.34 11.50
C TYR A 391 9.63 30.00 11.38
N LEU A 392 8.92 28.91 11.67
CA LEU A 392 9.39 27.56 11.37
C LEU A 392 8.54 26.98 10.26
N GLU A 393 9.20 26.44 9.23
CA GLU A 393 8.60 25.51 8.27
C GLU A 393 9.58 24.35 8.06
N VAL A 394 9.12 23.14 8.37
CA VAL A 394 9.95 21.93 8.32
C VAL A 394 9.15 20.75 7.77
N GLY A 395 9.80 19.90 6.97
CA GLY A 395 9.23 18.64 6.54
C GLY A 395 9.08 17.69 7.74
N ILE A 396 8.00 16.93 7.75
CA ILE A 396 7.73 15.95 8.80
C ILE A 396 7.11 14.70 8.19
N THR A 397 7.54 13.54 8.67
CA THR A 397 6.90 12.25 8.39
C THR A 397 6.33 11.69 9.68
N ILE A 398 5.07 11.26 9.64
CA ILE A 398 4.41 10.59 10.76
C ILE A 398 4.08 9.18 10.32
N ARG A 399 4.62 8.20 11.04
CA ARG A 399 4.24 6.79 10.92
C ARG A 399 3.32 6.45 12.09
N GLY A 400 2.12 5.96 11.83
CA GLY A 400 1.19 5.61 12.90
C GLY A 400 -0.04 4.84 12.40
N PRO A 401 -0.81 4.23 13.31
CA PRO A 401 -2.02 3.51 12.97
C PRO A 401 -3.18 4.48 12.66
N THR A 402 -4.22 3.99 12.00
CA THR A 402 -5.45 4.75 11.73
C THR A 402 -6.37 4.83 12.95
N HIS A 403 -5.97 5.61 13.95
CA HIS A 403 -6.75 5.85 15.17
C HIS A 403 -6.94 7.34 15.43
N ILE A 404 -7.92 7.66 16.28
CA ILE A 404 -8.15 9.01 16.78
C ILE A 404 -6.91 9.44 17.57
N VAL A 405 -6.45 10.66 17.31
CA VAL A 405 -5.32 11.25 18.05
C VAL A 405 -5.58 12.71 18.35
N ASP A 406 -4.96 13.19 19.42
CA ASP A 406 -4.84 14.61 19.68
C ASP A 406 -3.49 15.09 19.20
N VAL A 407 -3.49 16.19 18.46
CA VAL A 407 -2.28 16.88 18.03
C VAL A 407 -2.12 18.11 18.90
N SER A 408 -1.03 18.17 19.66
CA SER A 408 -0.71 19.30 20.52
C SER A 408 0.44 20.11 19.95
N PHE A 409 0.27 21.42 19.92
CA PHE A 409 1.31 22.37 19.53
C PHE A 409 1.61 23.34 20.65
N ASN A 410 2.88 23.66 20.83
CA ASN A 410 3.31 24.79 21.66
C ASN A 410 4.48 25.50 20.99
N GLY A 411 4.71 26.76 21.33
CA GLY A 411 5.84 27.52 20.81
C GLY A 411 6.02 28.84 21.54
N GLY A 412 7.26 29.31 21.55
CA GLY A 412 7.69 30.53 22.25
C GLY A 412 8.26 31.57 21.30
N LEU A 413 7.79 32.80 21.41
CA LEU A 413 8.36 33.98 20.77
C LEU A 413 9.31 34.71 21.72
N GLU A 414 10.27 35.44 21.15
CA GLU A 414 11.28 36.20 21.90
C GLU A 414 10.67 37.20 22.91
N SER A 415 9.58 37.88 22.53
CA SER A 415 8.93 38.88 23.40
C SER A 415 7.81 38.32 24.27
N GLY A 416 7.30 37.13 23.96
CA GLY A 416 6.20 36.50 24.70
C GLY A 416 4.81 37.14 24.54
N SER A 417 4.63 38.16 23.69
CA SER A 417 3.38 38.96 23.67
C SER A 417 2.40 38.64 22.52
N ALA A 418 2.82 37.88 21.51
CA ALA A 418 2.03 37.64 20.30
C ALA A 418 1.41 36.23 20.20
N SER A 419 0.44 36.10 19.29
CA SER A 419 -0.17 34.80 18.97
C SER A 419 0.63 34.04 17.92
N LEU A 420 0.53 32.72 17.92
CA LEU A 420 1.14 31.83 16.95
C LEU A 420 0.07 31.08 16.16
N PHE A 421 0.14 31.13 14.83
CA PHE A 421 -0.53 30.13 14.01
C PHE A 421 0.33 28.87 13.93
N ARG A 422 -0.28 27.71 14.18
CA ARG A 422 0.37 26.40 14.05
C ARG A 422 -0.36 25.56 13.02
N TYR A 423 0.40 24.93 12.14
CA TYR A 423 -0.11 24.07 11.08
C TYR A 423 0.62 22.73 11.09
N LEU A 424 -0.14 21.64 11.03
CA LEU A 424 0.35 20.35 10.59
C LEU A 424 -0.42 19.96 9.34
N LEU A 425 0.33 19.77 8.26
CA LEU A 425 -0.19 19.50 6.93
C LEU A 425 0.32 18.13 6.50
N LEU A 426 -0.55 17.13 6.40
CA LEU A 426 -0.17 15.74 6.13
C LEU A 426 -0.77 15.23 4.82
N SER A 427 -0.01 14.42 4.10
CA SER A 427 -0.39 13.75 2.85
C SER A 427 0.15 12.32 2.86
N SER A 428 -0.62 11.37 2.34
CA SER A 428 -0.15 10.00 2.11
C SER A 428 0.85 9.89 0.95
N SER A 429 1.03 10.94 0.13
CA SER A 429 1.80 10.89 -1.13
C SER A 429 2.96 11.90 -1.23
N GLY A 430 3.36 12.55 -0.13
CA GLY A 430 4.43 13.56 -0.13
C GLY A 430 3.96 15.01 -0.36
N PRO A 431 4.86 16.00 -0.21
CA PRO A 431 4.46 17.40 -0.10
C PRO A 431 4.28 18.07 -1.47
N LYS A 432 3.04 18.15 -1.97
CA LYS A 432 2.61 19.24 -2.86
C LYS A 432 1.99 20.35 -2.00
N PRO A 433 2.18 21.65 -2.35
CA PRO A 433 1.85 22.75 -1.44
C PRO A 433 0.34 22.93 -1.17
N ASP A 434 -0.52 22.29 -1.98
CA ASP A 434 -1.95 22.62 -2.03
C ASP A 434 -2.87 21.44 -1.67
N GLN A 435 -2.32 20.26 -1.37
CA GLN A 435 -3.10 19.03 -1.25
C GLN A 435 -2.64 18.18 -0.06
N PHE A 436 -3.36 18.35 1.06
CA PHE A 436 -3.15 17.63 2.31
C PHE A 436 -4.43 16.84 2.63
N CYS A 437 -4.29 15.57 3.01
CA CYS A 437 -5.41 14.81 3.54
C CYS A 437 -5.82 15.38 4.91
N THR A 438 -4.87 15.66 5.79
CA THR A 438 -5.18 16.21 7.11
C THR A 438 -4.49 17.54 7.30
N ARG A 439 -5.28 18.58 7.58
CA ARG A 439 -4.80 19.92 7.93
C ARG A 439 -5.24 20.26 9.34
N VAL A 440 -4.30 20.23 10.27
CA VAL A 440 -4.52 20.62 11.67
C VAL A 440 -4.07 22.06 11.85
N ILE A 441 -4.93 22.91 12.41
CA ILE A 441 -4.71 24.34 12.54
C ILE A 441 -5.08 24.79 13.96
N SER A 442 -4.19 25.53 14.60
CA SER A 442 -4.50 26.21 15.86
C SER A 442 -3.97 27.64 15.88
N LYS A 443 -4.55 28.45 16.77
CA LYS A 443 -4.12 29.82 17.05
C LYS A 443 -4.26 30.09 18.55
N LYS A 444 -3.14 30.18 19.25
CA LYS A 444 -3.09 30.56 20.67
C LYS A 444 -1.95 31.54 20.92
N PRO A 445 -1.96 32.25 22.07
CA PRO A 445 -0.80 32.98 22.56
C PRO A 445 0.46 32.12 22.58
N THR A 446 1.62 32.76 22.47
CA THR A 446 2.91 32.13 22.73
C THR A 446 2.98 31.55 24.14
N GLY A 447 3.55 30.37 24.30
CA GLY A 447 3.63 29.62 25.56
C GLY A 447 2.41 28.75 25.86
N ASP A 448 1.25 29.07 25.28
CA ASP A 448 0.02 28.31 25.48
C ASP A 448 -0.05 27.09 24.55
N GLU A 449 -0.20 25.91 25.15
CA GLU A 449 -0.42 24.66 24.42
C GLU A 449 -1.83 24.65 23.80
N SER A 450 -1.90 24.35 22.50
CA SER A 450 -3.15 24.09 21.80
C SER A 450 -3.29 22.60 21.55
N VAL A 451 -4.46 22.03 21.80
CA VAL A 451 -4.76 20.61 21.56
C VAL A 451 -5.88 20.53 20.53
N VAL A 452 -5.63 19.85 19.42
CA VAL A 452 -6.60 19.65 18.34
C VAL A 452 -6.94 18.18 18.20
N HIS A 453 -8.22 17.85 18.36
CA HIS A 453 -8.73 16.49 18.23
C HIS A 453 -8.91 16.11 16.76
N VAL A 454 -8.28 15.02 16.31
CA VAL A 454 -8.37 14.53 14.93
C VAL A 454 -9.09 13.19 14.90
N SER A 455 -10.29 13.19 14.32
CA SER A 455 -11.18 12.03 14.24
C SER A 455 -11.68 11.79 12.80
N PRO A 456 -11.78 10.52 12.34
CA PRO A 456 -11.41 9.29 13.04
C PRO A 456 -9.90 9.01 13.11
N SER A 457 -9.06 9.71 12.33
CA SER A 457 -7.58 9.59 12.38
C SER A 457 -6.85 10.66 11.56
N LEU A 458 -5.51 10.72 11.65
CA LEU A 458 -4.63 11.58 10.82
C LEU A 458 -4.66 11.29 9.31
N LYS A 459 -5.40 10.29 8.85
CA LYS A 459 -5.66 10.01 7.43
C LYS A 459 -6.84 10.79 6.88
N THR A 460 -7.70 11.28 7.78
CA THR A 460 -9.03 11.77 7.44
C THR A 460 -8.90 13.06 6.65
N TRP A 461 -9.57 13.09 5.50
CA TRP A 461 -9.70 14.28 4.68
C TRP A 461 -10.43 15.37 5.44
N GLY A 462 -9.75 16.46 5.77
CA GLY A 462 -10.39 17.58 6.44
C GLY A 462 -9.47 18.58 7.12
N ASP A 463 -10.14 19.64 7.55
CA ASP A 463 -9.59 20.68 8.41
C ASP A 463 -9.97 20.41 9.85
N PHE A 464 -8.96 20.28 10.70
CA PHE A 464 -9.11 20.10 12.13
C PHE A 464 -8.60 21.36 12.82
N SER A 465 -9.40 21.94 13.70
CA SER A 465 -9.01 23.11 14.46
C SER A 465 -9.68 23.14 15.82
N GLU A 466 -9.12 23.92 16.74
CA GLU A 466 -9.76 24.16 18.03
C GLU A 466 -11.18 24.73 17.84
N PRO A 467 -12.15 24.40 18.71
CA PRO A 467 -13.55 24.81 18.56
C PRO A 467 -13.74 26.32 18.36
N GLU A 468 -13.02 27.13 19.14
CA GLU A 468 -13.06 28.61 19.04
C GLU A 468 -12.62 29.11 17.67
N LEU A 469 -11.57 28.50 17.09
CA LEU A 469 -11.05 28.86 15.77
C LEU A 469 -11.97 28.38 14.65
N ALA A 470 -12.59 27.21 14.81
CA ALA A 470 -13.58 26.68 13.87
C ALA A 470 -14.80 27.60 13.78
N ALA A 471 -15.35 28.01 14.92
CA ALA A 471 -16.47 28.95 14.99
C ALA A 471 -16.09 30.31 14.37
N HIS A 472 -14.86 30.80 14.63
CA HIS A 472 -14.38 32.03 14.01
C HIS A 472 -14.27 31.92 12.47
N LYS A 473 -13.72 30.83 11.95
CA LYS A 473 -13.62 30.59 10.50
C LYS A 473 -15.00 30.49 9.85
N GLN A 474 -15.90 29.70 10.42
CA GLN A 474 -17.28 29.56 9.93
C GLN A 474 -18.01 30.90 9.98
N GLY A 475 -17.82 31.69 11.04
CA GLY A 475 -18.36 33.06 11.12
C GLY A 475 -17.81 33.98 10.03
N MET A 476 -16.50 33.90 9.74
CA MET A 476 -15.86 34.68 8.68
C MET A 476 -16.29 34.23 7.27
N GLU A 477 -16.46 32.92 7.04
CA GLU A 477 -16.95 32.36 5.77
C GLU A 477 -18.43 32.68 5.55
N TYR A 478 -19.26 32.49 6.57
CA TYR A 478 -20.67 32.90 6.57
C TYR A 478 -20.80 34.41 6.31
N ALA A 479 -20.00 35.25 6.98
CA ALA A 479 -19.98 36.69 6.76
C ALA A 479 -19.53 37.09 5.34
N LYS A 480 -18.63 36.32 4.72
CA LYS A 480 -18.20 36.49 3.31
C LYS A 480 -19.29 36.07 2.33
N GLU A 481 -19.93 34.93 2.55
CA GLU A 481 -21.03 34.41 1.72
C GLU A 481 -22.28 35.28 1.82
N HIS A 482 -22.54 35.89 2.98
CA HIS A 482 -23.74 36.67 3.25
C HIS A 482 -23.52 38.20 3.16
N ARG A 483 -22.39 38.66 2.59
CA ARG A 483 -22.06 40.09 2.43
C ARG A 483 -22.21 40.92 3.73
N ILE A 484 -21.94 40.33 4.89
CA ILE A 484 -21.90 41.07 6.18
C ILE A 484 -20.53 41.76 6.35
N SER A 485 -19.80 41.98 5.25
CA SER A 485 -18.53 42.72 5.24
C SER A 485 -18.72 44.24 5.29
N GLU A 486 -19.93 44.77 5.05
CA GLU A 486 -20.19 46.21 5.14
C GLU A 486 -20.60 46.71 6.53
N MET A 487 -20.97 45.82 7.47
CA MET A 487 -21.45 46.25 8.80
C MET A 487 -20.39 46.23 9.91
N LEU A 488 -19.25 45.56 9.73
CA LEU A 488 -18.17 45.50 10.73
C LEU A 488 -16.97 46.42 10.43
N LEU A 489 -17.01 47.17 9.32
CA LEU A 489 -16.02 48.19 8.96
C LEU A 489 -16.38 49.61 9.47
N LYS A 490 -17.43 49.75 10.30
CA LYS A 490 -17.81 51.02 10.95
C LYS A 490 -17.47 51.10 12.45
N ALA A 491 -16.49 50.32 12.90
CA ALA A 491 -15.84 50.54 14.17
C ALA A 491 -14.31 50.52 13.98
N HIS A 492 -13.83 51.41 13.11
CA HIS A 492 -12.50 51.98 13.21
C HIS A 492 -12.63 53.43 13.68
#